data_AF-X6CA10-F1
#
_entry.id   AF-X6CA10-F1
#
_cell.length_a   1.000
_cell.length_b   1.000
_cell.length_c   1.000
_cell.angle_alpha   90.00
_cell.angle_beta   90.00
_cell.angle_gamma   90.00
#
_symmetry.space_group_name_H-M   'P 1'
#
loop_
_entity.id
_entity.type
_entity.pdbx_description
1 polymer ?
#
loop_
_entity_poly.entity_id
_entity_poly.type
_entity_poly.pdbx_seq_one_letter_code
_entity_poly.pdbx_strand_id
1 'polypeptide(L)'
;MKRLVINLDRSPDRLAHMRAEFARIGLGFERVAAIDARDRPDLALERQHARYAVRRLSGSEIACLHSHRACWAIIAQDDSPFGAVFEDDMVFSAKAGALLADTNWIPADADVVKLETFFHTTVIQRERLPVGGGFSLFRLRKHHIGTGGYLLSRQTARALLETTADVNVAVDNLVFDPTFAI
;
A
#
# COMPACT_ATOMS: atom_id res chain seq x y z
N MET A 1 6.22 -13.90 3.06
CA MET A 1 5.75 -12.75 2.25
C MET A 1 6.88 -11.78 1.94
N LYS A 2 6.81 -11.13 0.77
CA LYS A 2 7.64 -9.96 0.44
C LYS A 2 7.20 -8.73 1.24
N ARG A 3 8.16 -7.88 1.56
CA ARG A 3 7.98 -6.57 2.21
C ARG A 3 8.68 -5.55 1.33
N LEU A 4 7.91 -4.70 0.68
CA LEU A 4 8.38 -3.79 -0.34
C LEU A 4 8.33 -2.35 0.19
N VAL A 5 9.41 -1.60 0.01
CA VAL A 5 9.46 -0.18 0.35
C VAL A 5 9.64 0.63 -0.92
N ILE A 6 8.67 1.48 -1.21
CA ILE A 6 8.71 2.46 -2.30
C ILE A 6 9.56 3.64 -1.84
N ASN A 7 10.62 3.96 -2.57
CA ASN A 7 11.52 5.06 -2.22
C ASN A 7 12.14 5.68 -3.47
N LEU A 8 12.15 7.02 -3.53
CA LEU A 8 12.80 7.78 -4.60
C LEU A 8 14.33 7.67 -4.51
N ASP A 9 15.00 7.56 -5.66
CA ASP A 9 16.48 7.54 -5.72
C ASP A 9 17.13 8.79 -5.13
N ARG A 10 16.49 9.96 -5.29
CA ARG A 10 16.95 11.22 -4.71
C ARG A 10 16.69 11.35 -3.20
N SER A 11 16.14 10.34 -2.54
CA SER A 11 15.79 10.38 -1.10
C SER A 11 16.52 9.30 -0.29
N PRO A 12 17.88 9.33 -0.26
CA PRO A 12 18.65 8.34 0.49
C PRO A 12 18.41 8.40 2.01
N ASP A 13 18.12 9.57 2.57
CA ASP A 13 17.83 9.72 4.00
C ASP A 13 16.54 9.00 4.42
N ARG A 14 15.50 9.06 3.58
CA ARG A 14 14.24 8.32 3.80
C ARG A 14 14.44 6.81 3.68
N LEU A 15 15.30 6.37 2.76
CA LEU A 15 15.68 4.96 2.70
C LEU A 15 16.45 4.52 3.95
N ALA A 16 17.36 5.35 4.45
CA ALA A 16 18.10 5.08 5.69
C ALA A 16 17.17 5.00 6.90
N HIS A 17 16.19 5.91 6.99
CA HIS A 17 15.11 5.86 7.98
C HIS A 17 14.37 4.53 7.94
N MET A 18 13.91 4.09 6.77
CA MET A 18 13.21 2.80 6.64
C MET A 18 14.10 1.61 7.00
N ARG A 19 15.40 1.63 6.67
CA ARG A 19 16.36 0.61 7.12
C ARG A 19 16.44 0.53 8.64
N ALA A 20 16.48 1.67 9.32
CA ALA A 20 16.49 1.71 10.78
C ALA A 20 15.18 1.17 11.37
N GLU A 21 14.03 1.58 10.81
CA GLU A 21 12.71 1.13 11.29
C GLU A 21 12.50 -0.38 11.13
N PHE A 22 12.86 -0.94 9.96
CA PHE A 22 12.80 -2.39 9.73
C PHE A 22 13.78 -3.17 10.63
N ALA A 23 15.01 -2.67 10.80
CA ALA A 23 15.99 -3.28 11.70
C ALA A 23 15.50 -3.30 13.15
N ARG A 24 14.87 -2.21 13.62
CA ARG A 24 14.32 -2.08 14.98
C ARG A 24 13.24 -3.12 15.29
N ILE A 25 12.48 -3.54 14.27
CA ILE A 25 11.46 -4.60 14.40
C ILE A 25 11.97 -5.98 13.99
N GLY A 26 13.27 -6.14 13.74
CA GLY A 26 13.91 -7.43 13.45
C GLY A 26 13.60 -7.98 12.06
N LEU A 27 13.27 -7.14 11.09
CA LEU A 27 12.87 -7.53 9.74
C LEU A 27 13.71 -6.84 8.67
N GLY A 28 13.77 -7.44 7.47
CA GLY A 28 14.29 -6.81 6.26
C GLY A 28 13.17 -6.42 5.30
N PHE A 29 13.54 -5.71 4.23
CA PHE A 29 12.66 -5.36 3.13
C PHE A 29 13.43 -5.33 1.81
N GLU A 30 12.69 -5.36 0.71
CA GLU A 30 13.17 -5.14 -0.64
C GLU A 30 12.77 -3.73 -1.09
N ARG A 31 13.75 -2.94 -1.56
CA ARG A 31 13.50 -1.58 -2.05
C ARG A 31 12.94 -1.66 -3.47
N VAL A 32 11.86 -0.94 -3.72
CA VAL A 32 11.33 -0.67 -5.05
C VAL A 32 11.60 0.80 -5.36
N ALA A 33 12.33 1.06 -6.45
CA ALA A 33 12.62 2.43 -6.88
C ALA A 33 11.31 3.11 -7.26
N ALA A 34 10.99 4.20 -6.59
CA ALA A 34 9.81 5.00 -6.89
C ALA A 34 10.04 5.82 -8.16
N ILE A 35 8.97 6.04 -8.92
CA ILE A 35 9.00 6.95 -10.06
C ILE A 35 9.01 8.39 -9.55
N ASP A 36 10.00 9.17 -9.98
CA ASP A 36 10.04 10.60 -9.70
C ASP A 36 9.34 11.39 -10.81
N ALA A 37 8.25 12.08 -10.46
CA ALA A 37 7.55 12.94 -11.40
C ALA A 37 8.41 14.12 -11.89
N ARG A 38 9.47 14.50 -11.17
CA ARG A 38 10.40 15.56 -11.61
C ARG A 38 11.21 15.16 -12.84
N ASP A 39 11.55 13.88 -12.93
CA ASP A 39 12.32 13.32 -14.04
C ASP A 39 11.41 12.86 -15.19
N ARG A 40 10.08 12.89 -14.97
CA ARG A 40 9.05 12.42 -15.89
C ARG A 40 7.91 13.44 -16.03
N PRO A 41 8.18 14.64 -16.60
CA PRO A 41 7.15 15.66 -16.81
C PRO A 41 6.04 15.21 -17.77
N ASP A 42 6.32 14.18 -18.58
CA ASP A 42 5.38 13.55 -19.52
C ASP A 42 4.25 12.78 -18.81
N LEU A 43 4.40 12.39 -17.54
CA LEU A 43 3.34 11.67 -16.80
C LEU A 43 2.03 12.45 -16.77
N ALA A 44 2.09 13.78 -16.62
CA ALA A 44 0.89 14.62 -16.61
C ALA A 44 0.13 14.60 -17.96
N LEU A 45 0.82 14.23 -19.05
CA LEU A 45 0.29 14.14 -20.40
C LEU A 45 -0.23 12.72 -20.74
N GLU A 46 0.06 11.72 -19.89
CA GLU A 46 -0.45 10.36 -20.08
C GLU A 46 -1.97 10.36 -20.24
N ARG A 47 -2.47 9.43 -21.05
CA ARG A 47 -3.91 9.27 -21.24
C ARG A 47 -4.52 8.85 -19.91
N GLN A 48 -5.34 9.73 -19.36
CA GLN A 48 -6.11 9.46 -18.16
C GLN A 48 -7.49 8.94 -18.55
N HIS A 49 -7.92 7.87 -17.90
CA HIS A 49 -9.19 7.22 -18.21
C HIS A 49 -10.35 7.98 -17.57
N ALA A 50 -11.56 7.87 -18.15
CA ALA A 50 -12.72 8.59 -17.61
C ALA A 50 -13.37 7.86 -16.42
N ARG A 51 -13.08 6.55 -16.24
CA ARG A 51 -13.75 5.72 -15.25
C ARG A 51 -13.37 6.17 -13.84
N TYR A 52 -14.40 6.51 -13.06
CA TYR A 52 -14.30 7.08 -11.69
C TYR A 52 -13.46 8.36 -11.60
N ALA A 53 -13.21 9.04 -12.72
CA ALA A 53 -12.45 10.28 -12.74
C ALA A 53 -13.26 11.42 -12.10
N VAL A 54 -12.81 11.90 -10.94
CA VAL A 54 -13.37 13.12 -10.30
C VAL A 54 -12.62 14.37 -10.78
N ARG A 55 -11.33 14.21 -11.06
CA ARG A 55 -10.45 15.22 -11.65
C ARG A 55 -9.31 14.55 -12.39
N ARG A 56 -8.51 15.34 -13.11
CA ARG A 56 -7.22 14.87 -13.60
C ARG A 56 -6.24 14.63 -12.46
N LEU A 57 -5.48 13.54 -12.56
CA LEU A 57 -4.33 13.26 -11.72
C LEU A 57 -3.15 14.11 -12.15
N SER A 58 -2.39 14.58 -11.18
CA SER A 58 -1.10 15.21 -11.39
C SER A 58 -0.03 14.18 -11.77
N GLY A 59 1.08 14.63 -12.34
CA GLY A 59 2.22 13.75 -12.63
C GLY A 59 2.73 13.01 -11.39
N SER A 60 2.70 13.66 -10.21
CA SER A 60 3.08 13.05 -8.93
C SER A 60 2.14 11.92 -8.51
N GLU A 61 0.83 12.07 -8.72
CA GLU A 61 -0.15 11.02 -8.39
C GLU A 61 -0.05 9.83 -9.33
N ILE A 62 0.22 10.09 -10.61
CA ILE A 62 0.48 9.05 -11.62
C ILE A 62 1.77 8.31 -11.28
N ALA A 63 2.84 9.03 -10.93
CA ALA A 63 4.10 8.45 -10.49
C ALA A 63 3.92 7.58 -9.24
N CYS A 64 3.13 8.04 -8.27
CA CYS A 64 2.79 7.27 -7.07
C CYS A 64 2.02 5.99 -7.44
N LEU A 65 0.96 6.09 -8.24
CA LEU A 65 0.20 4.92 -8.70
C LEU A 65 1.09 3.91 -9.42
N HIS A 66 1.94 4.35 -10.34
CA HIS A 66 2.86 3.46 -11.07
C HIS A 66 3.88 2.79 -10.14
N SER A 67 4.36 3.50 -9.12
CA SER A 67 5.25 2.92 -8.09
C SER A 67 4.55 1.83 -7.29
N HIS A 68 3.27 2.02 -6.92
CA HIS A 68 2.46 0.98 -6.28
C HIS A 68 2.18 -0.19 -7.22
N ARG A 69 1.87 0.07 -8.49
CA ARG A 69 1.70 -0.98 -9.52
C ARG A 69 2.96 -1.83 -9.68
N ALA A 70 4.16 -1.25 -9.59
CA ALA A 70 5.40 -2.02 -9.60
C ALA A 70 5.47 -3.01 -8.42
N CYS A 71 5.08 -2.58 -7.21
CA CYS A 71 4.96 -3.46 -6.05
C CYS A 71 3.90 -4.56 -6.26
N TRP A 72 2.73 -4.21 -6.80
CA TRP A 72 1.67 -5.19 -7.07
C TRP A 72 2.11 -6.23 -8.10
N ALA A 73 2.85 -5.85 -9.13
CA ALA A 73 3.41 -6.76 -10.11
C ALA A 73 4.38 -7.77 -9.49
N ILE A 74 5.20 -7.33 -8.52
CA ILE A 74 6.08 -8.22 -7.75
C ILE A 74 5.26 -9.18 -6.89
N ILE A 75 4.26 -8.69 -6.16
CA ILE A 75 3.41 -9.52 -5.28
C ILE A 75 2.59 -10.53 -6.09
N ALA A 76 2.06 -10.12 -7.25
CA ALA A 76 1.26 -10.98 -8.14
C ALA A 76 2.03 -12.20 -8.67
N GLN A 77 3.36 -12.10 -8.74
CA GLN A 77 4.27 -13.14 -9.19
C GLN A 77 4.91 -13.94 -8.04
N ASP A 78 4.75 -13.52 -6.79
CA ASP A 78 5.27 -14.23 -5.62
C ASP A 78 4.41 -15.46 -5.29
N ASP A 79 5.01 -16.45 -4.63
CA ASP A 79 4.29 -17.65 -4.16
C ASP A 79 3.55 -17.42 -2.84
N SER A 80 3.92 -16.38 -2.07
CA SER A 80 3.24 -16.03 -0.83
C SER A 80 1.79 -15.60 -1.10
N PRO A 81 0.85 -15.93 -0.19
CA PRO A 81 -0.55 -15.51 -0.34
C PRO A 81 -0.74 -14.00 -0.23
N PHE A 82 0.16 -13.32 0.47
CA PHE A 82 0.16 -11.87 0.67
C PHE A 82 1.55 -11.28 0.45
N GLY A 83 1.59 -9.99 0.15
CA GLY A 83 2.76 -9.13 0.26
C GLY A 83 2.43 -7.85 1.01
N ALA A 84 3.45 -7.17 1.51
CA ALA A 84 3.32 -5.88 2.19
C ALA A 84 4.01 -4.78 1.38
N VAL A 85 3.36 -3.61 1.28
CA VAL A 85 3.87 -2.41 0.60
C VAL A 85 3.90 -1.27 1.60
N PHE A 86 5.01 -0.53 1.61
CA PHE A 86 5.24 0.64 2.45
C PHE A 86 5.82 1.80 1.66
N GLU A 87 5.44 3.01 2.02
CA GLU A 87 6.16 4.23 1.66
C GLU A 87 7.34 4.47 2.62
N ASP A 88 8.24 5.39 2.26
CA ASP A 88 9.54 5.58 2.89
C ASP A 88 9.58 6.60 4.04
N ASP A 89 8.42 6.96 4.59
CA ASP A 89 8.27 7.79 5.81
C ASP A 89 7.52 7.08 6.93
N MET A 90 7.35 5.76 6.82
CA MET A 90 6.63 4.98 7.83
C MET A 90 7.42 4.89 9.14
N VAL A 91 6.68 4.91 10.25
CA VAL A 91 7.19 4.63 11.59
C VAL A 91 6.40 3.47 12.17
N PHE A 92 7.10 2.46 12.69
CA PHE A 92 6.47 1.23 13.16
C PHE A 92 6.26 1.21 14.67
N SER A 93 5.27 0.45 15.11
CA SER A 93 5.24 -0.02 16.50
C SER A 93 6.45 -0.93 16.75
N ALA A 94 7.05 -0.89 17.95
CA ALA A 94 8.07 -1.86 18.36
C ALA A 94 7.61 -3.33 18.29
N LYS A 95 6.28 -3.56 18.25
CA LYS A 95 5.70 -4.90 18.13
C LYS A 95 5.35 -5.29 16.69
N ALA A 96 5.53 -4.40 15.70
CA ALA A 96 5.09 -4.62 14.33
C ALA A 96 5.79 -5.82 13.66
N GLY A 97 7.00 -6.17 14.12
CA GLY A 97 7.71 -7.36 13.65
C GLY A 97 6.89 -8.65 13.76
N ALA A 98 6.10 -8.79 14.84
CA ALA A 98 5.24 -9.96 15.04
C ALA A 98 4.11 -10.07 13.98
N LEU A 99 3.59 -8.94 13.52
CA LEU A 99 2.56 -8.91 12.46
C LEU A 99 3.16 -9.06 11.06
N LEU A 100 4.35 -8.52 10.83
CA LEU A 100 4.95 -8.48 9.49
C LEU A 100 5.82 -9.72 9.18
N ALA A 101 6.04 -10.59 10.15
CA ALA A 101 6.76 -11.86 9.97
C ALA A 101 5.86 -12.99 9.44
N ASP A 102 4.55 -12.94 9.71
CA ASP A 102 3.59 -14.00 9.37
C ASP A 102 2.29 -13.39 8.84
N THR A 103 1.56 -14.12 8.01
CA THR A 103 0.26 -13.77 7.43
C THR A 103 -0.88 -14.60 8.01
N ASN A 104 -0.61 -15.59 8.87
CA ASN A 104 -1.63 -16.48 9.44
C ASN A 104 -2.70 -15.79 10.29
N TRP A 105 -2.42 -14.57 10.77
CA TRP A 105 -3.37 -13.77 11.54
C TRP A 105 -4.38 -13.04 10.66
N ILE A 106 -4.15 -12.97 9.34
CA ILE A 106 -5.03 -12.27 8.41
C ILE A 106 -6.31 -13.09 8.24
N PRO A 107 -7.50 -12.49 8.41
CA PRO A 107 -8.77 -13.18 8.18
C PRO A 107 -8.88 -13.73 6.76
N ALA A 108 -9.51 -14.90 6.60
CA ALA A 108 -9.66 -15.54 5.29
C ALA A 108 -10.47 -14.71 4.28
N ASP A 109 -11.29 -13.78 4.76
CA ASP A 109 -12.12 -12.86 3.96
C ASP A 109 -11.52 -11.45 3.86
N ALA A 110 -10.22 -11.29 4.17
CA ALA A 110 -9.51 -10.03 4.06
C ALA A 110 -8.52 -10.05 2.90
N ASP A 111 -8.83 -9.30 1.84
CA ASP A 111 -7.98 -9.14 0.67
C ASP A 111 -6.91 -8.06 0.81
N VAL A 112 -7.22 -7.04 1.62
CA VAL A 112 -6.34 -5.91 1.90
C VAL A 112 -6.42 -5.60 3.39
N VAL A 113 -5.27 -5.37 4.01
CA VAL A 113 -5.19 -4.93 5.41
C VAL A 113 -4.40 -3.64 5.50
N LYS A 114 -5.07 -2.59 5.99
CA LYS A 114 -4.50 -1.28 6.25
C LYS A 114 -3.61 -1.31 7.51
N LEU A 115 -2.40 -0.75 7.45
CA LEU A 115 -1.43 -0.77 8.57
C LEU A 115 -1.02 0.62 9.07
N GLU A 116 -1.26 1.64 8.26
CA GLU A 116 -0.96 3.03 8.53
C GLU A 116 -2.12 3.77 9.18
N THR A 117 -1.75 4.87 9.84
CA THR A 117 -2.69 5.89 10.27
C THR A 117 -2.01 7.23 10.21
N PHE A 118 -2.77 8.25 9.86
CA PHE A 118 -2.40 9.66 9.95
C PHE A 118 -3.51 10.42 10.71
N PHE A 119 -4.20 9.70 11.62
CA PHE A 119 -5.25 10.19 12.51
C PHE A 119 -6.50 10.74 11.80
N HIS A 120 -6.72 10.36 10.54
CA HIS A 120 -7.97 10.63 9.85
C HIS A 120 -9.06 9.66 10.32
N THR A 121 -10.29 10.18 10.48
CA THR A 121 -11.41 9.39 10.98
C THR A 121 -12.11 8.64 9.83
N THR A 122 -12.65 7.47 10.14
CA THR A 122 -13.53 6.70 9.24
C THR A 122 -14.46 5.82 10.05
N VAL A 123 -15.37 5.13 9.37
CA VAL A 123 -16.31 4.20 9.98
C VAL A 123 -15.75 2.79 9.88
N ILE A 124 -15.59 2.16 11.04
CA ILE A 124 -15.21 0.76 11.20
C ILE A 124 -16.36 -0.02 11.83
N GLN A 125 -16.37 -1.33 11.62
CA GLN A 125 -17.23 -2.24 12.38
C GLN A 125 -16.81 -2.21 13.85
N ARG A 126 -17.80 -2.21 14.76
CA ARG A 126 -17.54 -2.17 16.22
C ARG A 126 -16.84 -3.44 16.73
N GLU A 127 -17.08 -4.56 16.05
CA GLU A 127 -16.44 -5.83 16.38
C GLU A 127 -14.93 -5.73 16.22
N ARG A 128 -14.24 -6.08 17.30
CA ARG A 128 -12.79 -6.11 17.40
C ARG A 128 -12.33 -7.53 17.24
N LEU A 129 -11.41 -7.77 16.31
CA LEU A 129 -10.78 -9.07 16.12
C LEU A 129 -9.34 -9.04 16.66
N PRO A 130 -9.02 -9.72 17.78
CA PRO A 130 -7.65 -9.82 18.26
C PRO A 130 -6.79 -10.64 17.29
N VAL A 131 -5.60 -10.14 16.93
CA VAL A 131 -4.69 -10.79 15.96
C VAL A 131 -3.30 -11.08 16.53
N GLY A 132 -3.17 -11.05 17.86
CA GLY A 132 -1.90 -11.29 18.55
C GLY A 132 -1.00 -10.05 18.61
N GLY A 133 0.12 -10.15 19.33
CA GLY A 133 1.11 -9.06 19.47
C GLY A 133 0.59 -7.79 20.14
N GLY A 134 -0.59 -7.82 20.77
CA GLY A 134 -1.28 -6.64 21.30
C GLY A 134 -2.06 -5.83 20.25
N PHE A 135 -2.19 -6.36 19.03
CA PHE A 135 -2.92 -5.72 17.94
C PHE A 135 -4.34 -6.27 17.80
N SER A 136 -5.17 -5.51 17.10
CA SER A 136 -6.52 -5.93 16.74
C SER A 136 -6.92 -5.32 15.42
N LEU A 137 -7.72 -6.07 14.68
CA LEU A 137 -8.33 -5.63 13.43
C LEU A 137 -9.75 -5.16 13.67
N PHE A 138 -10.15 -4.25 12.79
CA PHE A 138 -11.51 -3.79 12.64
C PHE A 138 -11.83 -3.76 11.15
N ARG A 139 -13.01 -4.23 10.77
CA ARG A 139 -13.43 -4.16 9.37
C ARG A 139 -13.74 -2.72 8.99
N LEU A 140 -13.09 -2.22 7.95
CA LEU A 140 -13.38 -0.90 7.38
C LEU A 140 -14.76 -0.94 6.70
N ARG A 141 -15.62 0.05 6.98
CA ARG A 141 -17.00 0.14 6.44
C ARG A 141 -17.24 1.35 5.56
N LYS A 142 -16.33 2.33 5.57
CA LYS A 142 -16.32 3.47 4.65
C LYS A 142 -14.93 3.68 4.10
N HIS A 143 -14.85 4.38 2.97
CA HIS A 143 -13.61 4.88 2.40
C HIS A 143 -12.67 5.44 3.48
N HIS A 144 -11.37 5.14 3.37
CA HIS A 144 -10.33 5.80 4.14
C HIS A 144 -9.06 5.96 3.32
N ILE A 145 -8.69 7.22 3.06
CA ILE A 145 -7.55 7.57 2.21
C ILE A 145 -6.21 7.08 2.77
N GLY A 146 -5.19 7.06 1.92
CA GLY A 146 -3.81 6.77 2.26
C GLY A 146 -3.40 5.35 1.91
N THR A 147 -2.17 5.21 1.40
CA THR A 147 -1.53 3.93 1.10
C THR A 147 -0.11 3.79 1.64
N GLY A 148 0.21 4.54 2.71
CA GLY A 148 1.56 4.53 3.31
C GLY A 148 2.04 3.16 3.79
N GLY A 149 1.13 2.26 4.19
CA GLY A 149 1.50 0.91 4.59
C GLY A 149 0.31 -0.06 4.59
N TYR A 150 0.40 -1.16 3.85
CA TYR A 150 -0.68 -2.15 3.78
C TYR A 150 -0.20 -3.55 3.39
N LEU A 151 -0.98 -4.56 3.75
CA LEU A 151 -0.89 -5.91 3.17
C LEU A 151 -1.93 -6.07 2.08
N LEU A 152 -1.56 -6.86 1.07
CA LEU A 152 -2.38 -7.11 -0.10
C LEU A 152 -2.27 -8.58 -0.50
N SER A 153 -3.41 -9.23 -0.74
CA SER A 153 -3.45 -10.60 -1.24
C SER A 153 -2.89 -10.66 -2.65
N ARG A 154 -2.30 -11.80 -3.01
CA ARG A 154 -1.77 -12.03 -4.36
C ARG A 154 -2.85 -11.87 -5.44
N GLN A 155 -4.08 -12.29 -5.15
CA GLN A 155 -5.20 -12.16 -6.08
C GLN A 155 -5.59 -10.70 -6.28
N THR A 156 -5.71 -9.93 -5.20
CA THR A 156 -6.06 -8.52 -5.28
C THR A 156 -4.95 -7.70 -5.91
N ALA A 157 -3.67 -8.09 -5.75
CA ALA A 157 -2.57 -7.49 -6.51
C ALA A 157 -2.75 -7.64 -8.03
N ARG A 158 -3.16 -8.81 -8.51
CA ARG A 158 -3.47 -9.03 -9.95
C ARG A 158 -4.64 -8.18 -10.41
N ALA A 159 -5.72 -8.19 -9.65
CA ALA A 159 -6.93 -7.50 -10.04
C ALA A 159 -6.81 -5.95 -9.92
N LEU A 160 -5.95 -5.44 -9.01
CA LEU A 160 -5.54 -4.04 -8.98
C LEU A 160 -4.76 -3.64 -10.23
N LEU A 161 -3.85 -4.49 -10.72
CA LEU A 161 -3.10 -4.21 -11.96
C LEU A 161 -4.02 -4.11 -13.17
N GLU A 162 -5.02 -4.98 -13.26
CA GLU A 162 -6.03 -4.95 -14.32
C GLU A 162 -6.93 -3.72 -14.19
N THR A 163 -7.48 -3.46 -13.00
CA THR A 163 -8.42 -2.35 -12.76
C THR A 163 -7.76 -0.99 -12.99
N THR A 164 -6.54 -0.81 -12.50
CA THR A 164 -5.80 0.46 -12.65
C THR A 164 -5.16 0.65 -14.01
N ALA A 165 -5.38 -0.26 -14.96
CA ALA A 165 -5.15 0.02 -16.37
C ALA A 165 -6.22 0.95 -16.97
N ASP A 166 -7.41 1.03 -16.35
CA ASP A 166 -8.57 1.74 -16.90
C ASP A 166 -9.23 2.76 -15.96
N VAL A 167 -8.74 2.90 -14.72
CA VAL A 167 -9.28 3.88 -13.75
C VAL A 167 -8.36 5.09 -13.60
N ASN A 168 -8.95 6.25 -13.31
CA ASN A 168 -8.22 7.49 -13.09
C ASN A 168 -8.47 8.04 -11.68
N VAL A 169 -7.88 7.35 -10.71
CA VAL A 169 -8.03 7.63 -9.28
C VAL A 169 -6.66 7.55 -8.63
N ALA A 170 -6.35 8.51 -7.75
CA ALA A 170 -5.10 8.47 -6.98
C ALA A 170 -5.08 7.19 -6.12
N VAL A 171 -3.94 6.52 -6.03
CA VAL A 171 -3.83 5.23 -5.34
C VAL A 171 -4.32 5.30 -3.88
N ASP A 172 -4.07 6.42 -3.19
CA ASP A 172 -4.59 6.73 -1.85
C ASP A 172 -6.11 6.67 -1.73
N ASN A 173 -6.83 6.95 -2.81
CA ASN A 173 -8.29 6.94 -2.83
C ASN A 173 -8.87 5.60 -3.32
N LEU A 174 -8.04 4.72 -3.85
CA LEU A 174 -8.49 3.52 -4.55
C LEU A 174 -8.47 2.28 -3.65
N VAL A 175 -7.34 2.01 -2.99
CA VAL A 175 -7.09 0.70 -2.34
C VAL A 175 -8.06 0.40 -1.20
N PHE A 176 -8.57 1.43 -0.51
CA PHE A 176 -9.44 1.30 0.66
C PHE A 176 -10.83 1.91 0.47
N ASP A 177 -11.27 2.04 -0.78
CA ASP A 177 -12.62 2.49 -1.10
C ASP A 177 -13.49 1.28 -1.55
N PRO A 178 -14.54 0.92 -0.79
CA PRO A 178 -15.41 -0.22 -1.11
C PRO A 178 -16.17 -0.05 -2.43
N THR A 179 -16.23 1.16 -3.00
CA THR A 179 -16.83 1.43 -4.31
C THR A 179 -16.03 0.79 -5.45
N PHE A 180 -14.74 0.55 -5.22
CA PHE A 180 -13.84 -0.08 -6.18
C PHE A 180 -13.69 -1.58 -5.93
N ALA A 181 -14.54 -2.19 -5.10
CA ALA A 181 -14.46 -3.60 -4.69
C ALA A 181 -14.00 -4.50 -5.85
N ILE A 182 -12.79 -5.00 -5.67
CA ILE A 182 -12.02 -5.83 -6.60
C ILE A 182 -12.21 -7.28 -6.20
#